data_AF-A0A662AGY4-F1
#
_entry.id   AF-A0A662AGY4-F1
#
_cell.length_a   1.000
_cell.length_b   1.000
_cell.length_c   1.000
_cell.angle_alpha   90.00
_cell.angle_beta   90.00
_cell.angle_gamma   90.00
#
_symmetry.space_group_name_H-M   'P 1'
#
loop_
_entity.id
_entity.type
_entity.pdbx_description
1 polymer ?
#
loop_
_entity_poly.entity_id
_entity_poly.type
_entity_poly.pdbx_seq_one_letter_code
_entity_poly.pdbx_strand_id
1 'polypeptide(L)'
;MHQKKHYNLEKLFNNVLSYRLLFIITSIAYLLFHYIFKEIDPNCYDPIWDRIAVSSCIFITYLLSFYVKRVKQNFLTFVYVLSYIITFHYIYLMYMNNMSINYAIGYFTIVPCTTVLFNNIKSLTLYTILSFIGILFIFHSLSEPIVNFLMFISILITVDIILFLVVISRISLINSSKTNNYELTKSNLRLSNAIETIKLYNSKLQKQKEQILKQNNQIKEKNKDVTDSINYAQRIQTALLPSSSYIENILDDYFILYKPKDIVSGDFYWIKQINNYTLFAVADCTGHGVPGAFMSML
;
A
#
# COMPACT_ATOMS: atom_id res chain seq x y z
N MET A 1 11.56 1.41 -8.95
CA MET A 1 12.74 1.84 -8.18
C MET A 1 12.67 3.30 -7.69
N HIS A 2 12.13 4.25 -8.45
CA HIS A 2 12.07 5.67 -8.05
C HIS A 2 11.23 5.97 -6.79
N GLN A 3 10.03 5.38 -6.65
CA GLN A 3 9.16 5.59 -5.48
C GLN A 3 9.77 5.10 -4.16
N LYS A 4 10.49 3.96 -4.18
CA LYS A 4 11.15 3.39 -2.99
C LYS A 4 12.31 4.29 -2.49
N LYS A 5 12.94 5.03 -3.41
CA LYS A 5 14.04 5.97 -3.11
C LYS A 5 13.52 7.28 -2.53
N HIS A 6 12.38 7.79 -3.03
CA HIS A 6 11.72 8.99 -2.50
C HIS A 6 11.19 8.79 -1.06
N TYR A 7 10.51 7.66 -0.80
CA TYR A 7 9.97 7.34 0.52
C TYR A 7 11.06 7.19 1.59
N ASN A 8 12.21 6.58 1.25
CA ASN A 8 13.34 6.47 2.18
C ASN A 8 13.98 7.82 2.48
N LEU A 9 14.01 8.75 1.53
CA LEU A 9 14.55 10.09 1.73
C LEU A 9 13.66 10.91 2.67
N GLU A 10 12.33 10.91 2.47
CA GLU A 10 11.39 11.60 3.38
C GLU A 10 11.45 11.07 4.81
N LYS A 11 11.52 9.75 4.99
CA LYS A 11 11.66 9.13 6.32
C LYS A 11 12.99 9.50 6.99
N LEU A 12 14.09 9.59 6.22
CA LEU A 12 15.39 10.03 6.72
C LEU A 12 15.35 11.52 7.11
N PHE A 13 14.71 12.36 6.31
CA PHE A 13 14.55 13.80 6.56
C PHE A 13 13.70 14.08 7.81
N ASN A 14 12.55 13.40 7.96
CA ASN A 14 11.69 13.56 9.13
C ASN A 14 12.36 13.12 10.42
N ASN A 15 13.15 12.03 10.39
CA ASN A 15 13.92 11.61 11.55
C ASN A 15 14.95 12.68 11.95
N VAL A 16 15.73 13.20 10.99
CA VAL A 16 16.78 14.20 11.27
C VAL A 16 16.19 15.50 11.85
N LEU A 17 15.01 15.92 11.40
CA LEU A 17 14.33 17.11 11.94
C LEU A 17 13.97 16.94 13.43
N SER A 18 13.39 15.80 13.81
CA SER A 18 13.05 15.52 15.21
C SER A 18 14.28 15.49 16.11
N TYR A 19 15.39 14.89 15.65
CA TYR A 19 16.64 14.89 16.43
C TYR A 19 17.25 16.29 16.58
N ARG A 20 17.14 17.15 15.56
CA ARG A 20 17.58 18.55 15.66
C ARG A 20 16.84 19.31 16.76
N LEU A 21 15.52 19.14 16.83
CA LEU A 21 14.66 19.77 17.85
C LEU A 21 14.98 19.26 19.25
N LEU A 22 15.08 17.94 19.44
CA LEU A 22 15.44 17.38 20.75
C LEU A 22 16.82 17.86 21.20
N PHE A 23 17.78 17.90 20.28
CA PHE A 23 19.17 18.23 20.61
C PHE A 23 19.37 19.73 20.90
N ILE A 24 18.68 20.62 20.20
CA ILE A 24 18.70 22.06 20.54
C ILE A 24 18.04 22.31 21.90
N ILE A 25 16.94 21.61 22.22
CA ILE A 25 16.29 21.70 23.54
C ILE A 25 17.27 21.24 24.63
N THR A 26 17.99 20.14 24.42
CA THR A 26 19.02 19.66 25.36
C THR A 26 20.11 20.72 25.58
N SER A 27 20.58 21.38 24.53
CA SER A 27 21.61 22.44 24.65
C SER A 27 21.12 23.65 25.43
N ILE A 28 19.87 24.09 25.19
CA ILE A 28 19.27 25.22 25.90
C ILE A 28 19.10 24.86 27.38
N ALA A 29 18.52 23.69 27.68
CA ALA A 29 18.34 23.22 29.05
C ALA A 29 19.67 23.11 29.80
N TYR A 30 20.70 22.57 29.14
CA TYR A 30 22.05 22.44 29.70
C TYR A 30 22.68 23.77 30.10
N LEU A 31 22.44 24.83 29.33
CA LEU A 31 22.93 26.18 29.64
C LEU A 31 22.11 26.81 30.78
N LEU A 32 20.78 26.61 30.79
CA LEU A 32 19.90 27.13 31.85
C LEU A 32 20.25 26.56 33.24
N PHE A 33 20.70 25.31 33.31
CA PHE A 33 21.15 24.69 34.57
C PHE A 33 22.26 25.48 35.28
N HIS A 34 23.10 26.23 34.54
CA HIS A 34 24.10 27.12 35.15
C HIS A 34 23.47 28.11 36.13
N TYR A 35 22.47 28.85 35.65
CA TYR A 35 21.81 29.90 36.41
C TYR A 35 21.07 29.32 37.61
N ILE A 36 20.39 28.18 37.41
CA ILE A 36 19.68 27.47 38.48
C ILE A 36 20.66 27.07 39.60
N PHE A 37 21.81 26.48 39.26
CA PHE A 37 22.77 26.07 40.31
C PHE A 37 23.47 27.24 40.98
N LYS A 38 23.79 28.31 40.25
CA LYS A 38 24.37 29.52 40.85
C LYS A 38 23.42 30.27 41.77
N GLU A 39 22.12 30.20 41.52
CA GLU A 39 21.10 30.77 42.40
C GLU A 39 20.93 29.95 43.69
N ILE A 40 20.97 28.61 43.58
CA ILE A 40 20.83 27.72 44.75
C ILE A 40 22.12 27.68 45.58
N ASP A 41 23.28 27.63 44.94
CA ASP A 41 24.59 27.56 45.58
C ASP A 41 25.58 28.54 44.90
N PRO A 42 25.70 29.78 45.42
CA PRO A 42 26.58 30.78 44.86
C PRO A 42 28.06 30.37 44.82
N ASN A 43 28.48 29.49 45.73
CA ASN A 43 29.88 29.07 45.88
C ASN A 43 30.25 27.86 45.01
N CYS A 44 29.30 27.28 44.27
CA CYS A 44 29.60 26.13 43.43
C CYS A 44 30.59 26.47 42.30
N TYR A 45 31.44 25.50 41.96
CA TYR A 45 32.30 25.54 40.79
C TYR A 45 31.47 25.23 39.54
N ASP A 46 31.03 26.28 38.84
CA ASP A 46 30.33 26.18 37.55
C ASP A 46 30.80 27.32 36.65
N PRO A 47 31.92 27.15 35.92
CA PRO A 47 32.36 28.15 34.95
C PRO A 47 31.37 28.23 33.78
N ILE A 48 30.69 29.38 33.64
CA ILE A 48 29.71 29.61 32.56
C ILE A 48 30.32 29.42 31.17
N TRP A 49 31.60 29.74 31.01
CA TRP A 49 32.32 29.63 29.75
C TRP A 49 32.43 28.18 29.25
N ASP A 50 32.58 27.21 30.15
CA ASP A 50 32.65 25.79 29.76
C ASP A 50 31.28 25.32 29.22
N ARG A 51 30.19 25.76 29.85
CA ARG A 51 28.83 25.47 29.38
C ARG A 51 28.51 26.16 28.06
N ILE A 52 28.93 27.42 27.90
CA ILE A 52 28.80 28.16 26.64
C ILE A 52 29.59 27.45 25.53
N ALA A 53 30.79 26.95 25.80
CA ALA A 53 31.60 26.22 24.83
C ALA A 53 30.90 24.94 24.35
N VAL A 54 30.41 24.11 25.28
CA VAL A 54 29.67 22.88 24.96
C VAL A 54 28.38 23.20 24.19
N SER A 55 27.59 24.18 24.63
CA SER A 55 26.36 24.59 23.93
C SER A 55 26.63 25.21 22.56
N SER A 56 27.73 25.95 22.39
CA SER A 56 28.15 26.50 21.10
C SER A 56 28.51 25.38 20.13
N CYS A 57 29.23 24.34 20.58
CA CYS A 57 29.52 23.16 19.76
C CYS A 57 28.24 22.47 19.28
N ILE A 58 27.23 22.37 20.15
CA ILE A 58 25.91 21.80 19.79
C ILE A 58 25.20 22.69 18.78
N PHE A 59 25.16 24.00 19.02
CA PHE A 59 24.51 24.97 18.14
C PHE A 59 25.15 25.03 16.75
N ILE A 60 26.49 25.03 16.68
CA ILE A 60 27.24 24.96 15.43
C ILE A 60 26.91 23.65 14.69
N THR A 61 26.90 22.51 15.38
CA THR A 61 26.53 21.22 14.79
C THR A 61 25.10 21.23 14.25
N TYR A 62 24.18 21.85 14.99
CA TYR A 62 22.79 22.06 14.57
C TYR A 62 22.72 22.93 13.29
N LEU A 63 23.38 24.08 13.24
CA LEU A 63 23.40 24.97 12.07
C LEU A 63 24.04 24.29 10.85
N LEU A 64 25.24 23.70 11.03
CA LEU A 64 25.95 23.00 9.97
C LEU A 64 25.16 21.81 9.42
N SER A 65 24.24 21.22 10.21
CA SER A 65 23.37 20.16 9.72
C SER A 65 22.44 20.60 8.59
N PHE A 66 22.13 21.89 8.45
CA PHE A 66 21.32 22.41 7.34
C PHE A 66 22.16 22.67 6.08
N TYR A 67 23.37 23.19 6.24
CA TYR A 67 24.19 23.68 5.13
C TYR A 67 25.22 22.67 4.62
N VAL A 68 25.79 21.82 5.48
CA VAL A 68 26.89 20.92 5.13
C VAL A 68 26.38 19.49 4.94
N LYS A 69 26.49 18.97 3.71
CA LYS A 69 26.02 17.63 3.33
C LYS A 69 26.62 16.51 4.20
N ARG A 70 27.92 16.58 4.52
CA ARG A 70 28.61 15.58 5.37
C ARG A 70 28.09 15.57 6.81
N VAL A 71 27.85 16.75 7.39
CA VAL A 71 27.25 16.89 8.73
C VAL A 71 25.82 16.39 8.72
N LYS A 72 25.03 16.71 7.69
CA LYS A 72 23.66 16.20 7.54
C LYS A 72 23.60 14.67 7.46
N GLN A 73 24.50 14.04 6.71
CA GLN A 73 24.55 12.58 6.56
C GLN A 73 24.96 11.87 7.85
N ASN A 74 25.89 12.45 8.61
CA ASN A 74 26.42 11.87 9.85
C ASN A 74 25.89 12.55 11.12
N PHE A 75 24.78 13.29 11.02
CA PHE A 75 24.28 14.16 12.09
C PHE A 75 24.09 13.41 13.40
N LEU A 76 23.55 12.19 13.31
CA LEU A 76 23.27 11.35 14.46
C LEU A 76 24.55 10.94 15.22
N THR A 77 25.64 10.70 14.50
CA THR A 77 26.95 10.38 15.11
C THR A 77 27.47 11.58 15.89
N PHE A 78 27.33 12.80 15.35
CA PHE A 78 27.69 14.01 16.08
C PHE A 78 26.84 14.21 17.33
N VAL A 79 25.53 13.97 17.25
CA VAL A 79 24.63 13.99 18.42
C VAL A 79 25.14 13.02 19.50
N TYR A 80 25.52 11.80 19.14
CA TYR A 80 26.02 10.82 20.12
C TYR A 80 27.31 11.27 20.79
N VAL A 81 28.29 11.72 20.00
CA VAL A 81 29.58 12.19 20.53
C VAL A 81 29.38 13.37 21.47
N LEU A 82 28.54 14.34 21.10
CA LEU A 82 28.25 15.49 21.94
C LEU A 82 27.47 15.11 23.20
N SER A 83 26.56 14.12 23.15
CA SER A 83 25.92 13.59 24.36
C SER A 83 26.93 13.02 25.35
N TYR A 84 27.97 12.32 24.88
CA TYR A 84 29.08 11.88 25.75
C TYR A 84 29.85 13.07 26.34
N ILE A 85 30.11 14.11 25.55
CA ILE A 85 30.82 15.32 26.01
C ILE A 85 30.02 16.02 27.12
N ILE A 86 28.71 16.19 26.93
CA ILE A 86 27.81 16.79 27.94
C ILE A 86 27.88 15.99 29.24
N THR A 87 27.72 14.67 29.16
CA THR A 87 27.72 13.79 30.35
C THR A 87 29.08 13.77 31.03
N PHE A 88 30.17 13.72 30.27
CA PHE A 88 31.52 13.79 30.82
C PHE A 88 31.80 15.12 31.53
N HIS A 89 31.42 16.25 30.92
CA HIS A 89 31.56 17.54 31.57
C HIS A 89 30.72 17.62 32.85
N TYR A 90 29.52 17.02 32.87
CA TYR A 90 28.70 16.97 34.07
C TYR A 90 29.32 16.15 35.20
N ILE A 91 29.92 15.00 34.85
CA ILE A 91 30.70 14.17 35.79
C ILE A 91 31.89 14.96 36.33
N TYR A 92 32.56 15.75 35.49
CA TYR A 92 33.65 16.63 35.92
C TYR A 92 33.17 17.73 36.89
N LEU A 93 32.04 18.41 36.60
CA LEU A 93 31.45 19.38 37.52
C LEU A 93 31.07 18.74 38.85
N MET A 94 30.54 17.52 38.86
CA MET A 94 30.28 16.78 40.10
C MET A 94 31.55 16.55 40.91
N TYR A 95 32.65 16.16 40.27
CA TYR A 95 33.94 15.97 40.93
C TYR A 95 34.45 17.26 41.57
N MET A 96 34.47 18.37 40.82
CA MET A 96 34.94 19.67 41.31
C MET A 96 34.08 20.23 42.45
N ASN A 97 32.83 19.81 42.55
CA ASN A 97 31.91 20.18 43.62
C ASN A 97 31.76 19.10 44.71
N ASN A 98 32.74 18.18 44.84
CA ASN A 98 32.76 17.13 45.86
C ASN A 98 31.45 16.31 45.96
N MET A 99 30.83 16.02 44.81
CA MET A 99 29.53 15.34 44.70
C MET A 99 28.42 16.05 45.48
N SER A 100 28.28 17.37 45.34
CA SER A 100 27.17 18.07 45.98
C SER A 100 25.80 17.57 45.49
N ILE A 101 24.79 17.66 46.37
CA ILE A 101 23.43 17.12 46.12
C ILE A 101 22.83 17.70 44.84
N ASN A 102 23.04 19.01 44.59
CA ASN A 102 22.51 19.71 43.43
C ASN A 102 23.03 19.12 42.11
N TYR A 103 24.33 18.85 42.02
CA TYR A 103 24.92 18.25 40.83
C TYR A 103 24.61 16.76 40.71
N ALA A 104 24.46 16.03 41.82
CA ALA A 104 23.99 14.65 41.78
C ALA A 104 22.59 14.57 41.16
N ILE A 105 21.63 15.37 41.63
CA ILE A 105 20.27 15.45 41.07
C ILE A 105 20.32 15.84 39.59
N GLY A 106 21.15 16.82 39.25
CA GLY A 106 21.37 17.25 37.88
C GLY A 106 21.87 16.15 36.94
N TYR A 107 22.78 15.30 37.41
CA TYR A 107 23.27 14.17 36.63
C TYR A 107 22.17 13.13 36.39
N PHE A 108 21.43 12.79 37.45
CA PHE A 108 20.34 11.83 37.38
C PHE A 108 19.13 12.32 36.57
N THR A 109 19.03 13.62 36.30
CA THR A 109 18.04 14.16 35.36
C THR A 109 18.56 14.18 33.92
N ILE A 110 19.82 14.62 33.70
CA ILE A 110 20.38 14.76 32.36
C ILE A 110 20.63 13.41 31.69
N VAL A 111 21.18 12.41 32.38
CA VAL A 111 21.52 11.13 31.76
C VAL A 111 20.29 10.40 31.19
N PRO A 112 19.16 10.28 31.91
CA PRO A 112 17.92 9.76 31.32
C PRO A 112 17.41 10.60 30.15
N CYS A 113 17.44 11.93 30.25
CA CYS A 113 17.01 12.80 29.15
C CYS A 113 17.85 12.61 27.88
N THR A 114 19.17 12.46 28.00
CA THR A 114 20.04 12.27 26.83
C THR A 114 19.87 10.88 26.20
N THR A 115 19.40 9.87 26.93
CA THR A 115 19.10 8.54 26.34
C THR A 115 18.06 8.60 25.23
N VAL A 116 17.15 9.59 25.25
CA VAL A 116 16.13 9.79 24.23
C VAL A 116 16.74 10.04 22.86
N LEU A 117 17.92 10.67 22.82
CA LEU A 117 18.64 11.01 21.59
C LEU A 117 19.23 9.78 20.89
N PHE A 118 19.36 8.63 21.56
CA PHE A 118 19.92 7.42 20.98
C PHE A 118 18.86 6.60 20.25
N ASN A 119 19.08 6.37 18.95
CA ASN A 119 18.21 5.57 18.10
C ASN A 119 18.66 4.11 17.97
N ASN A 120 19.93 3.84 18.27
CA ASN A 120 20.53 2.53 18.11
C ASN A 120 20.70 1.93 19.50
N ILE A 121 20.15 0.73 19.68
CA ILE A 121 20.19 0.07 20.98
C ILE A 121 21.62 -0.21 21.44
N LYS A 122 22.53 -0.57 20.54
CA LYS A 122 23.93 -0.83 20.89
C LYS A 122 24.62 0.43 21.41
N SER A 123 24.35 1.57 20.77
CA SER A 123 24.89 2.87 21.17
C SER A 123 24.28 3.35 22.49
N LEU A 124 22.98 3.12 22.69
CA LEU A 124 22.28 3.42 23.93
C LEU A 124 22.83 2.59 25.11
N THR A 125 22.95 1.27 24.95
CA THR A 125 23.48 0.40 26.01
C THR A 125 24.94 0.74 26.35
N LEU A 126 25.75 1.06 25.34
CA LEU A 126 27.12 1.48 25.57
C LEU A 126 27.18 2.80 26.34
N TYR A 127 26.34 3.77 25.97
CA TYR A 127 26.26 5.06 26.64
C TYR A 127 25.86 4.92 28.11
N THR A 128 24.83 4.14 28.42
CA THR A 128 24.37 3.93 29.80
C THR A 128 25.41 3.22 30.66
N ILE A 129 26.10 2.21 30.11
CA ILE A 129 27.17 1.50 30.83
C ILE A 129 28.34 2.45 31.12
N LEU A 130 28.77 3.24 30.14
CA LEU A 130 29.89 4.18 30.32
C LEU A 130 29.55 5.30 31.30
N SER A 131 28.33 5.84 31.26
CA SER A 131 27.90 6.86 32.24
C SER A 131 27.87 6.26 33.65
N PHE A 132 27.38 5.04 33.81
CA PHE A 132 27.35 4.34 35.10
C PHE A 132 28.76 4.10 35.66
N ILE A 133 29.69 3.62 34.84
CA ILE A 133 31.09 3.42 35.25
C ILE A 133 31.73 4.76 35.63
N GLY A 134 31.47 5.82 34.86
CA GLY A 134 32.02 7.15 35.11
C GLY A 134 31.60 7.72 36.46
N ILE A 135 30.32 7.62 36.83
CA ILE A 135 29.84 8.14 38.11
C ILE A 135 30.35 7.32 39.31
N LEU A 136 30.43 5.98 39.17
CA LEU A 136 31.03 5.13 40.21
C LEU A 136 32.50 5.45 40.43
N PHE A 137 33.24 5.68 39.34
CA PHE A 137 34.65 6.04 39.39
C PHE A 137 34.88 7.36 40.14
N ILE A 138 34.07 8.39 39.85
CA ILE A 138 34.14 9.66 40.58
C ILE A 138 33.78 9.51 42.05
N PHE A 139 32.72 8.76 42.37
CA PHE A 139 32.33 8.52 43.76
C PHE A 139 33.49 7.87 44.55
N HIS A 140 34.14 6.87 43.96
CA HIS A 140 35.27 6.18 44.58
C HIS A 140 36.54 7.06 44.70
N SER A 141 36.75 7.98 43.76
CA SER A 141 37.94 8.83 43.72
C SER A 141 37.93 9.97 44.75
N LEU A 142 36.78 10.27 45.35
CA LEU A 142 36.63 11.34 46.34
C LEU A 142 36.82 10.78 47.75
N SER A 143 37.71 11.39 48.53
CA SER A 143 38.00 10.97 49.90
C SER A 143 36.83 11.23 50.87
N GLU A 144 36.10 12.33 50.68
CA GLU A 144 34.98 12.75 51.54
C GLU A 144 33.85 13.36 50.68
N PRO A 145 33.00 12.54 50.02
CA PRO A 145 31.87 13.04 49.24
C PRO A 145 30.78 13.63 50.14
N ILE A 146 30.18 14.75 49.73
CA ILE A 146 29.09 15.42 50.47
C ILE A 146 27.83 14.53 50.54
N VAL A 147 27.54 13.81 49.45
CA VAL A 147 26.41 12.87 49.39
C VAL A 147 26.77 11.58 50.11
N ASN A 148 25.92 11.18 51.05
CA ASN A 148 26.04 9.91 51.76
C ASN A 148 26.00 8.72 50.78
N PHE A 149 26.89 7.74 50.96
CA PHE A 149 26.99 6.53 50.14
C PHE A 149 25.66 5.79 49.98
N LEU A 150 24.87 5.62 51.05
CA LEU A 150 23.57 4.93 51.00
C LEU A 150 22.57 5.68 50.12
N MET A 151 22.55 7.02 50.19
CA MET A 151 21.69 7.85 49.36
C MET A 151 22.15 7.81 47.90
N PHE A 152 23.46 7.83 47.66
CA PHE A 152 24.00 7.70 46.31
C PHE A 152 23.62 6.37 45.66
N ILE A 153 23.82 5.25 46.35
CA ILE A 153 23.50 3.92 45.83
C ILE A 153 22.00 3.74 45.60
N SER A 154 21.13 4.24 46.48
CA SER A 154 19.68 4.12 46.30
C SER A 154 19.18 4.90 45.07
N ILE A 155 19.68 6.12 44.85
CA ILE A 155 19.34 6.92 43.66
C ILE A 155 19.92 6.27 42.40
N LEU A 156 21.16 5.77 42.46
CA LEU A 156 21.81 5.11 41.33
C LEU A 156 21.01 3.88 40.88
N ILE A 157 20.66 2.98 41.82
CA ILE A 157 19.86 1.78 41.54
C ILE A 157 18.49 2.14 40.95
N THR A 158 17.79 3.13 41.52
CA THR A 158 16.46 3.51 41.03
C THR A 158 16.51 4.06 39.60
N VAL A 159 17.49 4.89 39.28
CA VAL A 159 17.70 5.42 37.91
C VAL A 159 18.07 4.30 36.95
N ASP A 160 18.96 3.38 37.34
CA ASP A 160 19.37 2.26 36.49
C ASP A 160 18.21 1.31 36.18
N ILE A 161 17.32 1.05 37.14
CA ILE A 161 16.09 0.25 36.91
C ILE A 161 15.21 0.94 35.87
N ILE A 162 15.00 2.26 35.97
CA ILE A 162 14.20 3.02 35.01
C ILE A 162 14.83 2.95 33.62
N LEU A 163 16.15 3.18 33.51
CA LEU A 163 16.88 3.10 32.24
C LEU A 163 16.79 1.70 31.62
N PHE A 164 16.90 0.65 32.44
CA PHE A 164 16.76 -0.74 32.00
C PHE A 164 15.36 -1.03 31.43
N LEU A 165 14.30 -0.58 32.12
CA LEU A 165 12.91 -0.71 31.64
C LEU A 165 12.70 0.02 30.30
N VAL A 166 13.28 1.21 30.14
CA VAL A 166 13.25 1.96 28.87
C VAL A 166 13.92 1.16 27.75
N VAL A 167 15.09 0.56 28.01
CA VAL A 167 15.80 -0.28 27.03
C VAL A 167 14.96 -1.50 26.63
N ILE A 168 14.38 -2.23 27.59
CA ILE A 168 13.52 -3.39 27.31
C ILE A 168 12.29 -3.00 26.49
N SER A 169 11.61 -1.93 26.88
CA SER A 169 10.42 -1.44 26.16
C SER A 169 10.76 -1.13 24.69
N ARG A 170 11.91 -0.48 24.44
CA ARG A 170 12.39 -0.22 23.08
C ARG A 170 12.71 -1.50 22.30
N ILE A 171 13.31 -2.52 22.92
CA ILE A 171 13.56 -3.82 22.27
C ILE A 171 12.24 -4.43 21.80
N SER A 172 11.25 -4.47 22.70
CA SER A 172 9.93 -5.06 22.43
C SER A 172 9.25 -4.36 21.26
N LEU A 173 9.24 -3.02 21.25
CA LEU A 173 8.65 -2.22 20.17
C LEU A 173 9.33 -2.46 18.81
N ILE A 174 10.66 -2.55 18.78
CA ILE A 174 11.42 -2.83 17.56
C ILE A 174 11.08 -4.23 17.03
N ASN A 175 11.01 -5.22 17.91
CA ASN A 175 10.69 -6.60 17.52
C ASN A 175 9.26 -6.71 16.98
N SER A 176 8.29 -6.12 17.66
CA SER A 176 6.89 -6.04 17.18
C SER A 176 6.80 -5.36 15.81
N SER A 177 7.50 -4.24 15.64
CA SER A 177 7.56 -3.53 14.35
C SER A 177 8.17 -4.38 13.23
N LYS A 178 9.19 -5.20 13.52
CA LYS A 178 9.80 -6.10 12.53
C LYS A 178 8.82 -7.19 12.09
N THR A 179 8.11 -7.81 13.04
CA THR A 179 7.10 -8.84 12.76
C THR A 179 5.98 -8.28 11.88
N ASN A 180 5.43 -7.12 12.23
CA ASN A 180 4.36 -6.48 11.45
C ASN A 180 4.82 -6.15 10.02
N ASN A 181 6.05 -5.67 9.84
CA ASN A 181 6.60 -5.39 8.52
C ASN A 181 6.80 -6.67 7.69
N TYR A 182 7.21 -7.76 8.33
CA TYR A 182 7.33 -9.06 7.66
C TYR A 182 5.96 -9.57 7.18
N GLU A 183 4.94 -9.50 8.02
CA GLU A 183 3.56 -9.88 7.66
C GLU A 183 2.99 -9.01 6.54
N LEU A 184 3.18 -7.69 6.62
CA LEU A 184 2.81 -6.75 5.56
C LEU A 184 3.48 -7.10 4.23
N THR A 185 4.77 -7.43 4.26
CA THR A 185 5.52 -7.81 3.05
C THR A 185 4.96 -9.09 2.44
N LYS A 186 4.66 -10.09 3.27
CA LYS A 186 4.05 -11.36 2.84
C LYS A 186 2.65 -11.15 2.26
N SER A 187 1.84 -10.29 2.88
CA SER A 187 0.50 -9.95 2.39
C SER A 187 0.55 -9.24 1.03
N ASN A 188 1.44 -8.25 0.89
CA ASN A 188 1.65 -7.54 -0.37
C ASN A 188 2.08 -8.47 -1.51
N LEU A 189 2.93 -9.47 -1.21
CA LEU A 189 3.34 -10.46 -2.20
C LEU A 189 2.16 -11.35 -2.65
N ARG A 190 1.31 -11.80 -1.72
CA ARG A 190 0.09 -12.54 -2.05
C ARG A 190 -0.86 -11.73 -2.92
N LEU A 191 -1.04 -10.45 -2.58
CA LEU A 191 -1.88 -9.53 -3.34
C LEU A 191 -1.34 -9.32 -4.77
N SER A 192 -0.02 -9.17 -4.92
CA SER A 192 0.62 -9.04 -6.24
C SER A 192 0.37 -10.27 -7.11
N ASN A 193 0.51 -11.48 -6.56
CA ASN A 193 0.26 -12.72 -7.28
C ASN A 193 -1.22 -12.87 -7.65
N ALA A 194 -2.14 -12.48 -6.77
CA ALA A 194 -3.57 -12.50 -7.04
C ALA A 194 -3.93 -11.53 -8.18
N ILE A 195 -3.36 -10.32 -8.20
CA ILE A 195 -3.55 -9.34 -9.29
C ILE A 195 -3.05 -9.91 -10.62
N GLU A 196 -1.89 -10.56 -10.64
CA GLU A 196 -1.35 -11.18 -11.85
C GLU A 196 -2.26 -12.30 -12.38
N THR A 197 -2.76 -13.14 -11.47
CA THR A 197 -3.70 -14.22 -11.81
C THR A 197 -5.01 -13.68 -12.39
N ILE A 198 -5.55 -12.62 -11.78
CA ILE A 198 -6.76 -11.94 -12.26
C ILE A 198 -6.52 -11.34 -13.66
N LYS A 199 -5.35 -10.74 -13.91
CA LYS A 199 -5.01 -10.22 -15.25
C LYS A 199 -4.97 -11.33 -16.30
N LEU A 200 -4.35 -12.46 -15.98
CA LEU A 200 -4.32 -13.63 -16.88
C LEU A 200 -5.74 -14.15 -17.16
N TYR A 201 -6.56 -14.29 -16.12
CA TYR A 201 -7.95 -14.74 -16.26
C TYR A 201 -8.77 -13.78 -17.11
N ASN A 202 -8.66 -12.46 -16.88
CA ASN A 202 -9.35 -11.44 -17.67
C ASN A 202 -8.93 -11.47 -19.14
N SER A 203 -7.64 -11.66 -19.45
CA SER A 203 -7.18 -11.82 -20.83
C SER A 203 -7.79 -13.05 -21.51
N LYS A 204 -7.87 -14.18 -20.78
CA LYS A 204 -8.51 -15.41 -21.28
C LYS A 204 -10.01 -15.21 -21.52
N LEU A 205 -10.70 -14.57 -20.58
CA LEU A 205 -12.12 -14.25 -20.68
C LEU A 205 -12.40 -13.36 -21.90
N GLN A 206 -11.53 -12.38 -22.16
CA GLN A 206 -11.66 -11.50 -23.31
C GLN A 206 -11.52 -12.25 -24.64
N LYS A 207 -10.54 -13.14 -24.76
CA LYS A 207 -10.39 -14.00 -25.94
C LYS A 207 -11.61 -14.91 -26.15
N GLN A 208 -12.13 -15.50 -25.08
CA GLN A 208 -13.34 -16.32 -25.14
C GLN A 208 -14.55 -15.50 -25.60
N LYS A 209 -14.71 -14.27 -25.10
CA LYS A 209 -15.77 -13.35 -25.52
C LYS A 209 -15.66 -13.02 -27.01
N GLU A 210 -14.47 -12.72 -27.51
CA GLU A 210 -14.23 -12.44 -28.93
C GLU A 210 -14.59 -13.65 -29.81
N GLN A 211 -14.20 -14.86 -29.38
CA GLN A 211 -14.55 -16.09 -30.10
C GLN A 211 -16.06 -16.34 -30.14
N ILE A 212 -16.76 -16.14 -29.03
CA ILE A 212 -18.22 -16.27 -28.96
C ILE A 212 -18.89 -15.24 -29.88
N LEU A 213 -18.42 -13.98 -29.90
CA LEU A 213 -18.95 -12.96 -30.79
C LEU A 213 -18.76 -13.33 -32.27
N LYS A 214 -17.59 -13.86 -32.62
CA LYS A 214 -17.31 -14.33 -33.99
C LYS A 214 -18.25 -15.48 -34.39
N GLN A 215 -18.42 -16.47 -33.51
CA GLN A 215 -19.34 -17.59 -33.75
C GLN A 215 -20.78 -17.12 -33.90
N ASN A 216 -21.24 -16.20 -33.04
CA ASN A 216 -22.57 -15.61 -33.14
C ASN A 216 -22.78 -14.85 -34.46
N ASN A 217 -21.79 -14.11 -34.94
CA ASN A 217 -21.88 -13.42 -36.21
C ASN A 217 -21.95 -14.41 -37.38
N GLN A 218 -21.14 -15.47 -37.37
CA GLN A 218 -21.21 -16.53 -38.38
C GLN A 218 -22.57 -17.23 -38.40
N ILE A 219 -23.13 -17.54 -37.22
CA ILE A 219 -24.47 -18.13 -37.10
C ILE A 219 -25.52 -17.18 -37.66
N LYS A 220 -25.44 -15.88 -37.34
CA LYS A 220 -26.37 -14.88 -37.89
C LYS A 220 -26.32 -14.79 -39.41
N GLU A 221 -25.12 -14.76 -40.00
CA GLU A 221 -24.95 -14.77 -41.45
C GLU A 221 -25.53 -16.05 -42.06
N LYS A 222 -25.20 -17.22 -41.50
CA LYS A 222 -25.74 -18.50 -41.99
C LYS A 222 -27.26 -18.59 -41.87
N ASN A 223 -27.83 -18.12 -40.77
CA ASN A 223 -29.28 -18.07 -40.61
C ASN A 223 -29.92 -17.12 -41.63
N LYS A 224 -29.28 -15.99 -41.94
CA LYS A 224 -29.74 -15.08 -42.98
C LYS A 224 -29.70 -15.76 -44.35
N ASP A 225 -28.59 -16.39 -44.73
CA ASP A 225 -28.45 -17.10 -46.01
C ASP A 225 -29.49 -18.21 -46.18
N VAL A 226 -29.73 -18.99 -45.12
CA VAL A 226 -30.76 -20.03 -45.10
C VAL A 226 -32.15 -19.40 -45.24
N THR A 227 -32.45 -18.35 -44.50
CA THR A 227 -33.74 -17.66 -44.57
C THR A 227 -33.98 -17.08 -45.97
N ASP A 228 -32.98 -16.43 -46.56
CA ASP A 228 -33.03 -15.87 -47.92
C ASP A 228 -33.24 -16.97 -48.96
N SER A 229 -32.61 -18.14 -48.78
CA SER A 229 -32.81 -19.31 -49.65
C SER A 229 -34.23 -19.87 -49.56
N ILE A 230 -34.80 -19.92 -48.35
CA ILE A 230 -36.19 -20.38 -48.14
C ILE A 230 -37.18 -19.37 -48.74
N ASN A 231 -36.95 -18.06 -48.57
CA ASN A 231 -37.73 -17.02 -49.23
C ASN A 231 -37.66 -17.11 -50.77
N TYR A 232 -36.48 -17.46 -51.31
CA TYR A 232 -36.34 -17.69 -52.75
C TYR A 232 -37.16 -18.90 -53.21
N ALA A 233 -37.13 -20.01 -52.47
CA ALA A 233 -37.96 -21.19 -52.76
C ALA A 233 -39.47 -20.87 -52.72
N GLN A 234 -39.90 -20.00 -51.79
CA GLN A 234 -41.29 -19.52 -51.76
C GLN A 234 -41.69 -18.78 -53.05
N ARG A 235 -40.79 -17.97 -53.62
CA ARG A 235 -41.07 -17.27 -54.88
C ARG A 235 -41.25 -18.26 -56.03
N ILE A 236 -40.41 -19.30 -56.10
CA ILE A 236 -40.56 -20.39 -57.09
C ILE A 236 -41.90 -21.09 -56.89
N GLN A 237 -42.21 -21.49 -55.65
CA GLN A 237 -43.46 -22.16 -55.31
C GLN A 237 -44.68 -21.35 -55.75
N THR A 238 -44.67 -20.05 -55.44
CA THR A 238 -45.76 -19.14 -55.79
C THR A 238 -45.90 -18.98 -57.30
N ALA A 239 -44.80 -18.99 -58.05
CA ALA A 239 -44.81 -18.89 -59.51
C ALA A 239 -45.33 -20.16 -60.22
N LEU A 240 -45.28 -21.32 -59.55
CA LEU A 240 -45.84 -22.57 -60.06
C LEU A 240 -47.35 -22.70 -59.82
N LEU A 241 -47.89 -21.97 -58.83
CA LEU A 241 -49.32 -21.93 -58.59
C LEU A 241 -50.04 -21.19 -59.75
N PRO A 242 -51.24 -21.63 -60.15
CA PRO A 242 -52.01 -20.96 -61.18
C PRO A 242 -52.31 -19.51 -60.79
N SER A 243 -52.06 -18.56 -61.70
CA SER A 243 -52.31 -17.14 -61.44
C SER A 243 -53.80 -16.87 -61.31
N SER A 244 -54.20 -15.94 -60.44
CA SER A 244 -55.62 -15.59 -60.26
C SER A 244 -56.31 -15.23 -61.58
N SER A 245 -55.62 -14.47 -62.44
CA SER A 245 -56.09 -14.12 -63.79
C SER A 245 -56.33 -15.34 -64.69
N TYR A 246 -55.53 -16.41 -64.55
CA TYR A 246 -55.73 -17.63 -65.32
C TYR A 246 -56.97 -18.38 -64.84
N ILE A 247 -57.22 -18.40 -63.52
CA ILE A 247 -58.37 -19.07 -62.92
C ILE A 247 -59.67 -18.32 -63.22
N GLU A 248 -59.66 -16.98 -63.18
CA GLU A 248 -60.80 -16.12 -63.56
C GLU A 248 -61.26 -16.36 -65.01
N ASN A 249 -60.36 -16.73 -65.91
CA ASN A 249 -60.71 -17.07 -67.30
C ASN A 249 -61.34 -18.47 -67.45
N ILE A 250 -61.25 -19.33 -66.42
CA ILE A 250 -61.73 -20.71 -66.45
C ILE A 250 -63.00 -20.89 -65.61
N LEU A 251 -63.13 -20.16 -64.50
CA LEU A 251 -64.23 -20.29 -63.53
C LEU A 251 -64.82 -18.91 -63.19
N ASP A 252 -66.14 -18.76 -63.33
CA ASP A 252 -66.85 -17.52 -63.01
C ASP A 252 -67.05 -17.32 -61.49
N ASP A 253 -67.31 -18.39 -60.72
CA ASP A 253 -67.54 -18.36 -59.27
C ASP A 253 -66.56 -19.28 -58.53
N TYR A 254 -65.53 -18.73 -57.89
CA TYR A 254 -64.55 -19.50 -57.11
C TYR A 254 -63.93 -18.71 -55.94
N PHE A 255 -63.31 -19.41 -54.99
CA PHE A 255 -62.45 -18.80 -53.96
C PHE A 255 -61.25 -19.69 -53.66
N ILE A 256 -60.13 -19.07 -53.26
CA ILE A 256 -58.90 -19.78 -52.87
C ILE A 256 -58.42 -19.23 -51.52
N LEU A 257 -58.23 -20.13 -50.56
CA LEU A 257 -57.62 -19.81 -49.27
C LEU A 257 -56.31 -20.59 -49.13
N TYR A 258 -55.19 -19.91 -49.34
CA TYR A 258 -53.85 -20.51 -49.22
C TYR A 258 -53.08 -19.84 -48.08
N LYS A 259 -52.93 -20.55 -46.95
CA LYS A 259 -52.30 -20.05 -45.72
C LYS A 259 -51.22 -21.03 -45.24
N PRO A 260 -49.99 -20.94 -45.78
CA PRO A 260 -48.91 -21.82 -45.38
C PRO A 260 -48.52 -21.60 -43.91
N LYS A 261 -48.14 -22.67 -43.20
CA LYS A 261 -47.70 -22.62 -41.78
C LYS A 261 -46.32 -21.96 -41.62
N ASP A 262 -45.40 -22.28 -42.51
CA ASP A 262 -44.06 -21.71 -42.60
C ASP A 262 -43.93 -20.87 -43.89
N ILE A 263 -42.73 -20.37 -44.19
CA ILE A 263 -42.45 -19.56 -45.39
C ILE A 263 -42.84 -20.31 -46.69
N VAL A 264 -42.70 -21.65 -46.71
CA VAL A 264 -43.06 -22.53 -47.83
C VAL A 264 -43.95 -23.68 -47.35
N SER A 265 -44.77 -24.26 -48.23
CA SER A 265 -45.79 -25.27 -47.85
C SER A 265 -45.73 -26.57 -48.66
N GLY A 266 -46.16 -27.68 -48.06
CA GLY A 266 -46.42 -28.93 -48.78
C GLY A 266 -47.73 -28.90 -49.57
N ASP A 267 -48.64 -27.99 -49.21
CA ASP A 267 -49.94 -27.87 -49.86
C ASP A 267 -49.80 -27.12 -51.20
N PHE A 268 -50.50 -27.58 -52.23
CA PHE A 268 -50.62 -26.85 -53.49
C PHE A 268 -51.97 -27.11 -54.16
N TYR A 269 -52.30 -26.24 -55.12
CA TYR A 269 -53.47 -26.40 -55.96
C TYR A 269 -53.09 -26.16 -57.42
N TRP A 270 -53.82 -26.81 -58.32
CA TRP A 270 -53.60 -26.73 -59.75
C TRP A 270 -54.92 -26.76 -60.49
N ILE A 271 -55.00 -26.06 -61.61
CA ILE A 271 -56.18 -26.06 -62.49
C ILE A 271 -55.71 -25.92 -63.94
N LYS A 272 -56.40 -26.60 -64.86
CA LYS A 272 -56.17 -26.50 -66.30
C LYS A 272 -57.44 -26.81 -67.08
N GLN A 273 -57.62 -26.08 -68.17
CA GLN A 273 -58.68 -26.36 -69.14
C GLN A 273 -58.12 -27.22 -70.30
N ILE A 274 -58.80 -28.31 -70.62
CA ILE A 274 -58.48 -29.20 -71.75
C ILE A 274 -59.76 -29.40 -72.56
N ASN A 275 -59.79 -28.85 -73.78
CA ASN A 275 -61.00 -28.79 -74.62
C ASN A 275 -62.17 -28.17 -73.83
N ASN A 276 -63.29 -28.90 -73.68
CA ASN A 276 -64.47 -28.45 -72.94
C ASN A 276 -64.49 -28.91 -71.47
N TYR A 277 -63.39 -29.47 -70.95
CA TYR A 277 -63.30 -29.96 -69.58
C TYR A 277 -62.34 -29.11 -68.75
N THR A 278 -62.76 -28.78 -67.52
CA THR A 278 -61.93 -28.13 -66.52
C THR A 278 -61.46 -29.17 -65.51
N LEU A 279 -60.15 -29.32 -65.36
CA LEU A 279 -59.52 -30.22 -64.39
C LEU A 279 -58.93 -29.37 -63.27
N PHE A 280 -59.17 -29.74 -62.02
CA PHE A 280 -58.55 -29.13 -60.86
C PHE A 280 -58.04 -30.20 -59.89
N ALA A 281 -57.00 -29.86 -59.13
CA ALA A 281 -56.42 -30.70 -58.10
C ALA A 281 -56.01 -29.84 -56.90
N VAL A 282 -56.20 -30.39 -55.70
CA VAL A 282 -55.66 -29.85 -54.45
C VAL A 282 -54.97 -31.01 -53.76
N ALA A 283 -53.73 -30.80 -53.34
CA ALA A 283 -52.90 -31.84 -52.75
C ALA A 283 -52.17 -31.30 -51.52
N ASP A 284 -52.05 -32.17 -50.52
CA ASP A 284 -51.28 -31.98 -49.29
C ASP A 284 -50.15 -33.01 -49.32
N CYS A 285 -48.92 -32.54 -49.50
CA CYS A 285 -47.73 -33.38 -49.44
C CYS A 285 -47.32 -33.60 -47.99
N THR A 286 -46.94 -34.83 -47.63
CA THR A 286 -46.51 -35.16 -46.27
C THR A 286 -45.30 -34.32 -45.82
N GLY A 287 -45.47 -33.59 -44.72
CA GLY A 287 -44.44 -32.72 -44.14
C GLY A 287 -44.73 -31.23 -44.34
N HIS A 288 -44.00 -30.37 -43.63
CA HIS A 288 -44.12 -28.91 -43.76
C HIS A 288 -42.75 -28.25 -43.92
N GLY A 289 -42.73 -26.97 -44.29
CA GLY A 289 -41.50 -26.24 -44.56
C GLY A 289 -40.78 -26.77 -45.81
N VAL A 290 -39.45 -26.63 -45.85
CA VAL A 290 -38.64 -26.85 -47.05
C VAL A 290 -38.84 -28.23 -47.70
N PRO A 291 -38.84 -29.37 -46.96
CA PRO A 291 -39.01 -30.68 -47.58
C PRO A 291 -40.40 -30.88 -48.20
N GLY A 292 -41.47 -30.41 -47.53
CA GLY A 292 -42.83 -30.47 -48.08
C GLY A 292 -42.97 -29.62 -49.34
N ALA A 293 -42.35 -28.44 -49.35
CA ALA A 293 -42.36 -27.55 -50.50
C ALA A 293 -41.64 -28.10 -51.73
N PHE A 294 -40.60 -28.92 -51.55
CA PHE A 294 -39.99 -29.61 -52.69
C PHE A 294 -40.89 -30.71 -53.24
N MET A 295 -41.63 -31.42 -52.39
CA MET A 295 -42.58 -32.46 -52.83
C MET A 295 -43.75 -31.89 -53.63
N SER A 296 -44.20 -30.67 -53.33
CA SER A 296 -45.29 -30.00 -54.06
C SER A 296 -44.90 -29.43 -55.42
N MET A 297 -43.59 -29.40 -55.75
CA MET A 297 -43.08 -28.93 -57.04
C MET A 297 -42.79 -30.07 -58.03
N LEU A 298 -42.77 -31.33 -57.58
CA LEU A 298 -42.49 -32.53 -58.38
C LEU A 298 -43.77 -33.07 -59.02
#